data_AF-A0A7W2U2D5-F1
#
_entry.id   AF-A0A7W2U2D5-F1
#
_cell.length_a   1.000
_cell.length_b   1.000
_cell.length_c   1.000
_cell.angle_alpha   90.00
_cell.angle_beta   90.00
_cell.angle_gamma   90.00
#
_symmetry.space_group_name_H-M   'P 1'
#
loop_
_entity.id
_entity.type
_entity.pdbx_description
1 polymer ?
#
loop_
_entity_poly.entity_id
_entity_poly.type
_entity_poly.pdbx_seq_one_letter_code
_entity_poly.pdbx_strand_id
1 'polypeptide(L)'
;MEIQRKEAIKRIEQKIDILENWLNSEIPFSLTSKNTRVLNKNGGFELEYFPTSISGLRNWNGSKNNPDIINKYNIPTQMTSTTTWDATPTYIKECVTGTKKINSIFIRLKEKALIQRDSGRISKVKELEATVTLVKKNHVAIAHEMLGLRLENDTLTAEVYIAEQKLEGLKSQHKVEIEWRNKAAIQQKSQILELEKKNLILQKQLLKISKESGIYPEKLTLKTNVVPFDLGDK
;
A
#
# COMPACT_ATOMS: atom_id res chain seq x y z
N MET A 1 -15.24 -66.87 -29.91
CA MET A 1 -14.16 -66.65 -28.92
C MET A 1 -13.10 -65.67 -29.41
N GLU A 2 -12.68 -65.74 -30.68
CA GLU A 2 -11.62 -64.87 -31.21
C GLU A 2 -12.01 -63.38 -31.35
N ILE A 3 -13.27 -63.09 -31.70
CA ILE A 3 -13.79 -61.72 -31.82
C ILE A 3 -13.75 -60.99 -30.47
N GLN A 4 -14.26 -61.63 -29.40
CA GLN A 4 -14.25 -61.08 -28.04
C GLN A 4 -12.82 -60.82 -27.53
N ARG A 5 -11.86 -61.67 -27.92
CA ARG A 5 -10.44 -61.49 -27.59
C ARG A 5 -9.84 -60.29 -28.33
N LYS A 6 -10.13 -60.13 -29.62
CA LYS A 6 -9.68 -58.97 -30.42
C LYS A 6 -10.25 -57.65 -29.88
N GLU A 7 -11.53 -57.63 -29.50
CA GLU A 7 -12.17 -56.46 -28.88
C GLU A 7 -11.57 -56.12 -27.51
N ALA A 8 -11.23 -57.13 -26.71
CA ALA A 8 -10.60 -56.93 -25.40
C ALA A 8 -9.17 -56.38 -25.52
N ILE A 9 -8.41 -56.80 -26.55
CA ILE A 9 -7.09 -56.23 -26.87
C ILE A 9 -7.23 -54.78 -27.37
N LYS A 10 -8.20 -54.51 -28.27
CA LYS A 10 -8.48 -53.16 -28.76
C LYS A 10 -8.81 -52.18 -27.63
N ARG A 11 -9.48 -52.64 -26.57
CA ARG A 11 -9.73 -51.82 -25.37
C ARG A 11 -8.45 -51.48 -24.60
N ILE A 12 -7.45 -52.37 -24.59
CA ILE A 12 -6.13 -52.09 -23.99
C ILE A 12 -5.39 -51.04 -24.83
N GLU A 13 -5.40 -51.20 -26.16
CA GLU A 13 -4.82 -50.21 -27.11
C GLU A 13 -5.43 -48.83 -26.88
N GLN A 14 -6.77 -48.72 -26.87
CA GLN A 14 -7.47 -47.46 -26.62
C GLN A 14 -7.06 -46.80 -25.30
N LYS A 15 -6.92 -47.58 -24.22
CA LYS A 15 -6.47 -47.03 -22.93
C LYS A 15 -5.04 -46.51 -23.03
N ILE A 16 -4.17 -47.17 -23.76
CA ILE A 16 -2.78 -46.75 -23.94
C ILE A 16 -2.73 -45.48 -24.79
N ASP A 17 -3.49 -45.40 -25.88
CA ASP A 17 -3.57 -44.21 -26.74
C ASP A 17 -4.00 -42.97 -25.94
N ILE A 18 -4.97 -43.12 -25.03
CA ILE A 18 -5.40 -42.02 -24.14
C ILE A 18 -4.24 -41.58 -23.23
N LEU A 19 -3.51 -42.53 -22.66
CA LEU A 19 -2.39 -42.25 -21.76
C LEU A 19 -1.19 -41.63 -22.50
N GLU A 20 -0.92 -42.06 -23.74
CA GLU A 20 0.07 -41.44 -24.62
C GLU A 20 -0.35 -40.02 -25.02
N ASN A 21 -1.63 -39.80 -25.31
CA ASN A 21 -2.15 -38.46 -25.55
C ASN A 21 -1.96 -37.55 -24.33
N TRP A 22 -2.24 -38.03 -23.12
CA TRP A 22 -1.99 -37.27 -21.88
C TRP A 22 -0.50 -37.01 -21.65
N LEU A 23 0.39 -37.93 -22.05
CA LEU A 23 1.84 -37.73 -22.04
C LEU A 23 2.31 -36.68 -23.04
N ASN A 24 1.67 -36.54 -24.20
CA ASN A 24 2.05 -35.56 -25.21
C ASN A 24 1.44 -34.18 -24.97
N SER A 25 0.24 -34.11 -24.37
CA SER A 25 -0.47 -32.86 -24.09
C SER A 25 -0.32 -32.44 -22.63
N GLU A 26 -1.35 -32.63 -21.82
CA GLU A 26 -1.35 -32.46 -20.36
C GLU A 26 -2.27 -33.51 -19.74
N ILE A 27 -2.03 -33.87 -18.48
CA ILE A 27 -2.97 -34.72 -17.74
C ILE A 27 -4.15 -33.81 -17.34
N PRO A 28 -5.41 -34.17 -17.66
CA PRO A 28 -6.56 -33.36 -17.27
C PRO A 28 -6.60 -33.11 -15.76
N PHE A 29 -7.15 -31.97 -15.34
CA PHE A 29 -7.44 -31.73 -13.93
C PHE A 29 -8.76 -32.42 -13.53
N SER A 30 -8.83 -32.91 -12.30
CA SER A 30 -10.07 -33.40 -11.72
C SER A 30 -11.03 -32.22 -11.49
N LEU A 31 -12.31 -32.42 -11.80
CA LEU A 31 -13.34 -31.39 -11.76
C LEU A 31 -14.46 -31.77 -10.79
N THR A 32 -14.99 -30.79 -10.07
CA THR A 32 -16.17 -30.91 -9.21
C THR A 32 -17.45 -30.99 -10.06
N SER A 33 -18.58 -31.30 -9.41
CA SER A 33 -19.92 -31.25 -10.05
C SER A 33 -20.32 -29.88 -10.60
N LYS A 34 -19.62 -28.82 -10.21
CA LYS A 34 -19.81 -27.44 -10.71
C LYS A 34 -18.76 -27.05 -11.76
N ASN A 35 -18.05 -28.02 -12.33
CA ASN A 35 -17.02 -27.83 -13.34
C ASN A 35 -15.82 -26.96 -12.88
N THR A 36 -15.54 -26.95 -11.57
CA THR A 36 -14.36 -26.27 -11.00
C THR A 36 -13.27 -27.26 -10.65
N ARG A 37 -11.99 -26.87 -10.72
CA ARG A 37 -10.87 -27.76 -10.41
C ARG A 37 -10.89 -28.18 -8.94
N VAL A 38 -10.71 -29.47 -8.68
CA VAL A 38 -10.61 -30.01 -7.32
C VAL A 38 -9.25 -29.62 -6.72
N LEU A 39 -9.25 -29.22 -5.45
CA LEU A 39 -8.03 -28.95 -4.70
C LEU A 39 -7.61 -30.20 -3.92
N ASN A 40 -6.34 -30.55 -4.04
CA ASN A 40 -5.70 -31.56 -3.21
C ASN A 40 -5.50 -31.02 -1.78
N LYS A 41 -5.36 -31.93 -0.80
CA LYS A 41 -5.10 -31.64 0.62
C LYS A 41 -3.92 -30.70 0.85
N ASN A 42 -2.97 -30.67 -0.08
CA ASN A 42 -1.77 -29.85 -0.04
C ASN A 42 -1.91 -28.53 -0.85
N GLY A 43 -3.14 -28.08 -1.14
CA GLY A 43 -3.43 -26.79 -1.78
C GLY A 43 -3.13 -26.67 -3.28
N GLY A 44 -2.75 -27.76 -3.96
CA GLY A 44 -2.57 -27.79 -5.42
C GLY A 44 -3.79 -28.36 -6.15
N PHE A 45 -3.92 -28.14 -7.46
CA PHE A 45 -5.00 -28.76 -8.24
C PHE A 45 -4.79 -30.28 -8.36
N GLU A 46 -5.85 -31.04 -8.13
CA GLU A 46 -5.85 -32.49 -8.29
C GLU A 46 -5.92 -32.85 -9.79
N LEU A 47 -5.08 -33.80 -10.19
CA LEU A 47 -5.09 -34.34 -11.55
C LEU A 47 -6.08 -35.49 -11.63
N GLU A 48 -6.63 -35.68 -12.82
CA GLU A 48 -7.55 -36.75 -13.15
C GLU A 48 -6.87 -38.12 -12.98
N TYR A 49 -7.67 -39.12 -12.58
CA TYR A 49 -7.15 -40.45 -12.27
C TYR A 49 -6.59 -41.13 -13.52
N PHE A 50 -5.34 -41.57 -13.43
CA PHE A 50 -4.72 -42.47 -14.41
C PHE A 50 -4.19 -43.73 -13.71
N PRO A 51 -4.17 -44.89 -14.40
CA PRO A 51 -3.60 -46.11 -13.88
C PRO A 51 -2.07 -45.97 -13.69
N THR A 52 -1.56 -46.54 -12.60
CA THR A 52 -0.12 -46.50 -12.25
C THR A 52 0.52 -47.89 -12.25
N SER A 53 -0.23 -48.92 -12.66
CA SER A 53 0.19 -50.31 -12.74
C SER A 53 -0.61 -51.06 -13.80
N ILE A 54 -0.13 -52.24 -14.23
CA ILE A 54 -0.82 -53.09 -15.21
C ILE A 54 -2.21 -53.52 -14.71
N SER A 55 -2.31 -53.91 -13.43
CA SER A 55 -3.60 -54.23 -12.80
C SER A 55 -4.53 -53.02 -12.82
N GLY A 56 -4.00 -51.82 -12.52
CA GLY A 56 -4.73 -50.56 -12.64
C GLY A 56 -5.23 -50.32 -14.06
N LEU A 57 -4.38 -50.48 -15.08
CA LEU A 57 -4.73 -50.26 -16.49
C LEU A 57 -5.86 -51.20 -16.95
N ARG A 58 -5.75 -52.47 -16.59
CA ARG A 58 -6.79 -53.47 -16.89
C ARG A 58 -8.13 -53.14 -16.25
N ASN A 59 -8.09 -52.68 -15.01
CA ASN A 59 -9.26 -52.36 -14.21
C ASN A 59 -9.78 -50.94 -14.44
N TRP A 60 -9.05 -50.11 -15.19
CA TRP A 60 -9.43 -48.73 -15.48
C TRP A 60 -10.65 -48.71 -16.40
N ASN A 61 -11.79 -48.28 -15.86
CA ASN A 61 -13.08 -48.30 -16.54
C ASN A 61 -13.79 -46.94 -16.53
N GLY A 62 -13.07 -45.87 -16.22
CA GLY A 62 -13.63 -44.53 -16.07
C GLY A 62 -14.34 -44.26 -14.74
N SER A 63 -14.60 -45.27 -13.88
CA SER A 63 -15.36 -45.06 -12.61
C SER A 63 -14.75 -44.05 -11.64
N LYS A 64 -13.44 -43.78 -11.76
CA LYS A 64 -12.71 -42.80 -10.94
C LYS A 64 -12.52 -41.46 -11.65
N ASN A 65 -13.04 -41.32 -12.87
CA ASN A 65 -12.87 -40.14 -13.71
C ASN A 65 -14.14 -39.34 -13.78
N ASN A 66 -14.00 -38.04 -14.04
CA ASN A 66 -15.14 -37.18 -14.28
C ASN A 66 -15.86 -37.60 -15.58
N PRO A 67 -17.22 -37.66 -15.61
CA PRO A 67 -17.99 -37.99 -16.82
C PRO A 67 -17.59 -37.22 -18.08
N ASP A 68 -17.23 -35.94 -17.94
CA ASP A 68 -16.82 -35.09 -19.07
C ASP A 68 -15.50 -35.56 -19.68
N ILE A 69 -14.57 -36.05 -18.85
CA ILE A 69 -13.31 -36.64 -19.30
C ILE A 69 -13.55 -38.00 -19.96
N ILE A 70 -14.43 -38.83 -19.38
CA ILE A 70 -14.80 -40.12 -19.96
C ILE A 70 -15.32 -39.91 -21.39
N ASN A 71 -16.23 -38.96 -21.58
CA ASN A 71 -16.82 -38.63 -22.88
C ASN A 71 -15.78 -38.03 -23.84
N LYS A 72 -14.94 -37.10 -23.37
CA LYS A 72 -13.95 -36.42 -24.21
C LYS A 72 -12.88 -37.36 -24.76
N TYR A 73 -12.39 -38.29 -23.94
CA TYR A 73 -11.30 -39.19 -24.30
C TYR A 73 -11.78 -40.61 -24.66
N ASN A 74 -13.10 -40.86 -24.64
CA ASN A 74 -13.71 -42.17 -24.88
C ASN A 74 -13.10 -43.28 -24.02
N ILE A 75 -13.00 -43.05 -22.70
CA ILE A 75 -12.43 -44.05 -21.77
C ILE A 75 -13.31 -45.30 -21.78
N PRO A 76 -12.76 -46.50 -22.09
CA PRO A 76 -13.56 -47.72 -22.12
C PRO A 76 -14.20 -48.04 -20.76
N THR A 77 -15.48 -48.37 -20.74
CA THR A 77 -16.25 -48.68 -19.51
C THR A 77 -16.08 -50.12 -19.02
N GLN A 78 -15.46 -50.98 -19.84
CA GLN A 78 -15.28 -52.39 -19.53
C GLN A 78 -13.85 -52.73 -19.11
N MET A 79 -13.73 -53.54 -18.06
CA MET A 79 -12.45 -54.06 -17.58
C MET A 79 -11.93 -55.20 -18.46
N THR A 80 -10.63 -55.47 -18.38
CA THR A 80 -9.96 -56.56 -19.11
C THR A 80 -9.32 -57.58 -18.16
N SER A 81 -9.44 -58.87 -18.48
CA SER A 81 -8.88 -59.96 -17.67
C SER A 81 -7.36 -60.06 -17.76
N THR A 82 -6.74 -60.84 -16.87
CA THR A 82 -5.29 -61.16 -16.94
C THR A 82 -4.98 -61.91 -18.22
N THR A 83 -5.82 -62.87 -18.58
CA THR A 83 -5.69 -63.65 -19.81
C THR A 83 -5.70 -62.78 -21.07
N THR A 84 -6.45 -61.68 -21.06
CA THR A 84 -6.44 -60.71 -22.17
C THR A 84 -5.10 -59.99 -22.26
N TRP A 85 -4.55 -59.55 -21.12
CA TRP A 85 -3.25 -58.90 -21.06
C TRP A 85 -2.12 -59.83 -21.51
N ASP A 86 -2.14 -61.08 -21.06
CA ASP A 86 -1.14 -62.09 -21.45
C ASP A 86 -1.23 -62.39 -22.95
N ALA A 87 -2.42 -62.28 -23.53
CA ALA A 87 -2.67 -62.41 -24.95
C ALA A 87 -2.30 -61.17 -25.79
N THR A 88 -1.98 -60.03 -25.17
CA THR A 88 -1.67 -58.78 -25.89
C THR A 88 -0.33 -58.89 -26.64
N PRO A 89 -0.24 -58.35 -27.87
CA PRO A 89 1.01 -58.24 -28.63
C PRO A 89 2.18 -57.64 -27.83
N THR A 90 3.39 -58.11 -28.12
CA THR A 90 4.62 -57.70 -27.42
C THR A 90 4.86 -56.19 -27.49
N TYR A 91 4.61 -55.55 -28.64
CA TYR A 91 4.85 -54.11 -28.81
C TYR A 91 4.02 -53.25 -27.83
N ILE A 92 2.77 -53.66 -27.55
CA ILE A 92 1.90 -52.98 -26.58
C ILE A 92 2.41 -53.19 -25.16
N LYS A 93 2.83 -54.43 -24.84
CA LYS A 93 3.40 -54.74 -23.53
C LYS A 93 4.64 -53.89 -23.28
N GLU A 94 5.53 -53.79 -24.26
CA GLU A 94 6.75 -52.97 -24.20
C GLU A 94 6.46 -51.48 -24.03
N CYS A 95 5.42 -50.94 -24.69
CA CYS A 95 4.99 -49.56 -24.45
C CYS A 95 4.58 -49.33 -22.98
N VAL A 96 3.79 -50.26 -22.43
CA VAL A 96 3.28 -50.14 -21.06
C VAL A 96 4.34 -50.41 -20.01
N THR A 97 5.16 -51.46 -20.16
CA THR A 97 6.17 -51.86 -19.18
C THR A 97 7.49 -51.11 -19.33
N GLY A 98 7.70 -50.47 -20.49
CA GLY A 98 8.97 -49.87 -20.86
C GLY A 98 9.95 -50.89 -21.43
N THR A 99 11.03 -50.35 -21.99
CA THR A 99 12.18 -51.09 -22.52
C THR A 99 13.44 -50.64 -21.78
N LYS A 100 14.61 -51.22 -22.10
CA LYS A 100 15.89 -50.75 -21.55
C LYS A 100 16.21 -49.28 -21.87
N LYS A 101 15.60 -48.71 -22.92
CA LYS A 101 15.86 -47.35 -23.40
C LYS A 101 14.76 -46.36 -23.01
N ILE A 102 13.52 -46.83 -22.82
CA ILE A 102 12.35 -45.98 -22.60
C ILE A 102 11.63 -46.46 -21.34
N ASN A 103 11.48 -45.55 -20.37
CA ASN A 103 10.72 -45.81 -19.15
C ASN A 103 9.27 -46.17 -19.46
N SER A 104 8.67 -46.99 -18.59
CA SER A 104 7.26 -47.36 -18.68
C SER A 104 6.34 -46.15 -18.78
N ILE A 105 5.20 -46.32 -19.45
CA ILE A 105 4.17 -45.26 -19.55
C ILE A 105 3.76 -44.73 -18.17
N PHE A 106 3.73 -45.60 -17.16
CA PHE A 106 3.37 -45.25 -15.79
C PHE A 106 4.41 -44.36 -15.12
N ILE A 107 5.71 -44.61 -15.32
CA ILE A 107 6.78 -43.79 -14.76
C ILE A 107 6.73 -42.40 -15.39
N ARG A 108 6.64 -42.35 -16.73
CA ARG A 108 6.57 -41.09 -17.49
C ARG A 108 5.36 -40.25 -17.07
N LEU A 109 4.20 -40.87 -16.87
CA LEU A 109 2.99 -40.18 -16.41
C LEU A 109 3.12 -39.67 -14.98
N LYS A 110 3.78 -40.42 -14.08
CA LYS A 110 4.05 -39.96 -12.71
C LYS A 110 4.98 -38.75 -12.70
N GLU A 111 6.06 -38.78 -13.48
CA GLU A 111 6.99 -37.65 -13.63
C GLU A 111 6.25 -36.41 -14.17
N LYS A 112 5.45 -36.59 -15.23
CA LYS A 112 4.64 -35.50 -15.78
C LYS A 112 3.65 -34.94 -14.76
N ALA A 113 2.95 -35.82 -14.03
CA ALA A 113 2.01 -35.42 -12.99
C ALA A 113 2.69 -34.62 -11.86
N LEU A 114 3.93 -34.96 -11.50
CA LEU A 114 4.71 -34.19 -10.53
C LEU A 114 5.04 -32.80 -11.06
N ILE A 115 5.60 -32.71 -12.27
CA ILE A 115 5.97 -31.43 -12.91
C ILE A 115 4.74 -30.52 -13.08
N GLN A 116 3.61 -31.07 -13.51
CA GLN A 116 2.37 -30.31 -13.71
C GLN A 116 1.77 -29.82 -12.38
N ARG A 117 1.96 -30.56 -11.28
CA ARG A 117 1.55 -30.11 -9.94
C ARG A 117 2.49 -29.04 -9.37
N ASP A 118 3.79 -29.17 -9.62
CA ASP A 118 4.80 -28.28 -9.06
C ASP A 118 4.88 -26.94 -9.79
N SER A 119 4.66 -26.91 -11.10
CA SER A 119 4.57 -25.67 -11.89
C SER A 119 3.48 -24.71 -11.39
N GLY A 120 2.33 -25.22 -10.93
CA GLY A 120 1.29 -24.42 -10.30
C GLY A 120 1.68 -23.83 -8.93
N ARG A 121 2.58 -24.50 -8.18
CA ARG A 121 3.05 -24.04 -6.86
C ARG A 121 4.22 -23.06 -6.94
N ILE A 122 5.19 -23.32 -7.80
CA ILE A 122 6.37 -22.46 -8.00
C ILE A 122 5.93 -21.04 -8.42
N SER A 123 4.89 -20.93 -9.25
CA SER A 123 4.32 -19.64 -9.63
C SER A 123 3.74 -18.88 -8.43
N LYS A 124 3.03 -19.55 -7.51
CA LYS A 124 2.40 -18.88 -6.35
C LYS A 124 3.41 -18.50 -5.27
N VAL A 125 4.43 -19.34 -5.05
CA VAL A 125 5.53 -19.04 -4.12
C VAL A 125 6.30 -17.80 -4.58
N LYS A 126 6.66 -17.72 -5.87
CA LYS A 126 7.34 -16.54 -6.43
C LYS A 126 6.51 -15.26 -6.31
N GLU A 127 5.19 -15.34 -6.54
CA GLU A 127 4.27 -14.21 -6.38
C GLU A 127 4.21 -13.73 -4.92
N LEU A 128 4.16 -14.66 -3.96
CA LEU A 128 4.19 -14.34 -2.54
C LEU A 128 5.54 -13.76 -2.10
N GLU A 129 6.66 -14.29 -2.59
CA GLU A 129 8.00 -13.75 -2.32
C GLU A 129 8.16 -12.33 -2.85
N ALA A 130 7.69 -12.05 -4.08
CA ALA A 130 7.67 -10.70 -4.63
C ALA A 130 6.82 -9.74 -3.79
N THR A 131 5.65 -10.18 -3.34
CA THR A 131 4.75 -9.41 -2.47
C THR A 131 5.41 -9.10 -1.13
N VAL A 132 6.00 -10.09 -0.47
CA VAL A 132 6.71 -9.91 0.81
C VAL A 132 7.88 -8.94 0.65
N THR A 133 8.62 -9.03 -0.45
CA THR A 133 9.76 -8.15 -0.73
C THR A 133 9.31 -6.70 -0.89
N LEU A 134 8.20 -6.48 -1.61
CA LEU A 134 7.59 -5.16 -1.76
C LEU A 134 7.11 -4.61 -0.40
N VAL A 135 6.39 -5.41 0.38
CA VAL A 135 5.90 -4.99 1.71
C VAL A 135 7.06 -4.63 2.65
N LYS A 136 8.15 -5.39 2.65
CA LYS A 136 9.35 -5.06 3.45
C LYS A 136 9.96 -3.73 3.04
N LYS A 137 10.09 -3.46 1.74
CA LYS A 137 10.60 -2.16 1.24
C LYS A 137 9.69 -1.01 1.65
N ASN A 138 8.38 -1.17 1.49
CA ASN A 138 7.40 -0.16 1.88
C ASN A 138 7.45 0.11 3.40
N HIS A 139 7.57 -0.93 4.22
CA HIS A 139 7.67 -0.78 5.67
C HIS A 139 8.90 0.03 6.09
N VAL A 140 10.06 -0.24 5.47
CA VAL A 140 11.29 0.52 5.71
C VAL A 140 11.14 1.98 5.28
N ALA A 141 10.54 2.24 4.11
CA ALA A 141 10.27 3.60 3.63
C ALA A 141 9.35 4.38 4.59
N ILE A 142 8.24 3.77 5.02
CA ILE A 142 7.32 4.37 6.00
C ILE A 142 8.03 4.66 7.32
N ALA A 143 8.89 3.76 7.80
CA ALA A 143 9.66 3.98 9.03
C ALA A 143 10.60 5.19 8.89
N HIS A 144 11.25 5.37 7.74
CA HIS A 144 12.07 6.54 7.47
C HIS A 144 11.25 7.83 7.41
N GLU A 145 10.11 7.83 6.73
CA GLU A 145 9.19 8.98 6.69
C GLU A 145 8.68 9.35 8.07
N MET A 146 8.31 8.37 8.90
CA MET A 146 7.89 8.60 10.29
C MET A 146 9.01 9.20 11.15
N LEU A 147 10.26 8.80 10.96
CA LEU A 147 11.40 9.43 11.64
C LEU A 147 11.59 10.88 11.18
N GLY A 148 11.45 11.15 9.87
CA GLY A 148 11.51 12.51 9.32
C GLY A 148 10.44 13.42 9.92
N LEU A 149 9.19 12.98 9.92
CA LEU A 149 8.07 13.73 10.50
C LEU A 149 8.23 13.98 12.00
N ARG A 150 8.80 13.04 12.75
CA ARG A 150 9.11 13.24 14.17
C ARG A 150 10.14 14.33 14.38
N LEU A 151 11.23 14.30 13.63
CA LEU A 151 12.27 15.34 13.71
C LEU A 151 11.72 16.71 13.34
N GLU A 152 10.93 16.81 12.28
CA GLU A 152 10.29 18.05 11.87
C GLU A 152 9.34 18.58 12.95
N ASN A 153 8.53 17.71 13.55
CA ASN A 153 7.64 18.09 14.65
C ASN A 153 8.40 18.59 15.88
N ASP A 154 9.50 17.93 16.25
CA ASP A 154 10.36 18.38 17.35
C ASP A 154 10.94 19.77 17.06
N THR A 155 11.38 20.04 15.83
CA THR A 155 11.88 21.37 15.44
C THR A 155 10.79 22.44 15.49
N LEU A 156 9.61 22.17 14.94
CA LEU A 156 8.47 23.11 14.97
C LEU A 156 8.02 23.38 16.40
N THR A 157 7.98 22.36 17.25
CA THR A 157 7.63 22.52 18.67
C THR A 157 8.63 23.43 19.39
N ALA A 158 9.92 23.28 19.10
CA ALA A 158 10.95 24.17 19.64
C ALA A 158 10.81 25.61 19.12
N GLU A 159 10.50 25.79 17.84
CA GLU A 159 10.25 27.12 17.24
C GLU A 159 9.04 27.81 17.87
N VAL A 160 7.93 27.10 18.06
CA VAL A 160 6.74 27.62 18.75
C VAL A 160 7.11 28.07 20.16
N TYR A 161 7.82 27.23 20.92
CA TYR A 161 8.24 27.58 22.28
C TYR A 161 9.10 28.86 22.30
N ILE A 162 10.05 29.01 21.38
CA ILE A 162 10.89 30.21 21.28
C ILE A 162 10.03 31.44 20.91
N ALA A 163 9.09 31.30 19.99
CA ALA A 163 8.19 32.37 19.59
C ALA A 163 7.29 32.84 20.75
N GLU A 164 6.76 31.91 21.54
CA GLU A 164 5.96 32.20 22.72
C GLU A 164 6.76 32.97 23.78
N GLN A 165 8.00 32.53 24.06
CA GLN A 165 8.89 33.23 24.99
C GLN A 165 9.21 34.65 24.52
N LYS A 166 9.47 34.84 23.22
CA LYS A 166 9.70 36.18 22.64
C LYS A 166 8.45 37.06 22.76
N LEU A 167 7.27 36.51 22.47
CA LEU A 167 6.01 37.24 22.58
C LEU A 167 5.77 37.71 24.02
N GLU A 168 6.00 36.85 25.01
CA GLU A 168 5.81 37.19 26.41
C GLU A 168 6.82 38.25 26.90
N GLY A 169 8.07 38.15 26.44
CA GLY A 169 9.09 39.18 26.65
C GLY A 169 8.68 40.54 26.08
N LEU A 170 8.19 40.57 24.83
CA LEU A 170 7.72 41.79 24.17
C LEU A 170 6.49 42.39 24.88
N LYS A 171 5.53 41.56 25.32
CA LYS A 171 4.39 42.03 26.12
C LYS A 171 4.83 42.71 27.41
N SER A 172 5.79 42.11 28.10
CA SER A 172 6.35 42.65 29.34
C SER A 172 7.07 43.98 29.10
N GLN A 173 7.91 44.06 28.06
CA GLN A 173 8.58 45.30 27.66
C GLN A 173 7.58 46.41 27.30
N HIS A 174 6.57 46.08 26.49
CA HIS A 174 5.56 47.04 26.07
C HIS A 174 4.74 47.57 27.24
N LYS A 175 4.40 46.72 28.22
CA LYS A 175 3.73 47.14 29.45
C LYS A 175 4.56 48.19 30.21
N VAL A 176 5.86 47.93 30.41
CA VAL A 176 6.78 48.86 31.08
C VAL A 176 6.91 50.17 30.30
N GLU A 177 6.96 50.11 28.97
CA GLU A 177 7.01 51.30 28.12
C GLU A 177 5.75 52.17 28.27
N ILE A 178 4.56 51.56 28.26
CA ILE A 178 3.29 52.27 28.50
C ILE A 178 3.30 52.93 29.88
N GLU A 179 3.71 52.21 30.92
CA GLU A 179 3.80 52.75 32.28
C GLU A 179 4.76 53.95 32.36
N TRP A 180 5.91 53.86 31.69
CA TRP A 180 6.88 54.95 31.61
C TRP A 180 6.32 56.17 30.86
N ARG A 181 5.71 55.96 29.68
CA ARG A 181 5.07 57.04 28.90
C ARG A 181 3.96 57.73 29.68
N ASN A 182 3.14 56.98 30.41
CA ASN A 182 2.09 57.52 31.26
C ASN A 182 2.66 58.39 32.40
N LYS A 183 3.73 57.94 33.06
CA LYS A 183 4.43 58.75 34.08
C LYS A 183 4.99 60.04 33.51
N ALA A 184 5.65 59.96 32.35
CA ALA A 184 6.19 61.13 31.65
C ALA A 184 5.08 62.14 31.28
N ALA A 185 3.95 61.65 30.77
CA ALA A 185 2.80 62.51 30.42
C ALA A 185 2.20 63.22 31.65
N ILE A 186 2.07 62.52 32.78
CA ILE A 186 1.61 63.12 34.05
C ILE A 186 2.57 64.23 34.50
N GLN A 187 3.88 63.98 34.43
CA GLN A 187 4.90 64.96 34.80
C GLN A 187 4.93 66.18 33.87
N GLN A 188 4.78 65.98 32.56
CA GLN A 188 4.65 67.09 31.62
C GLN A 188 3.40 67.92 31.90
N LYS A 189 2.27 67.27 32.19
CA LYS A 189 1.02 67.96 32.53
C LYS A 189 1.14 68.79 33.81
N SER A 190 1.84 68.30 34.84
CA SER A 190 2.05 69.07 36.06
C SER A 190 2.97 70.27 35.82
N GLN A 191 4.03 70.12 35.01
CA GLN A 191 4.90 71.22 34.60
C GLN A 191 4.15 72.30 33.81
N ILE A 192 3.30 71.91 32.86
CA ILE A 192 2.45 72.85 32.10
C ILE A 192 1.57 73.65 33.06
N LEU A 193 0.88 73.00 33.99
CA LEU A 193 0.04 73.67 34.99
C LEU A 193 0.83 74.64 35.87
N GLU A 194 2.06 74.29 36.25
CA GLU A 194 2.93 75.16 37.04
C GLU A 194 3.37 76.40 36.23
N LEU A 195 3.74 76.21 34.97
CA LEU A 195 4.10 77.29 34.05
C LEU A 195 2.91 78.21 33.77
N GLU A 196 1.70 77.66 33.59
CA GLU A 196 0.46 78.44 33.43
C GLU A 196 0.20 79.33 34.66
N LYS A 197 0.35 78.78 35.88
CA LYS A 197 0.23 79.56 37.12
C LYS A 197 1.27 80.68 37.19
N LYS A 198 2.54 80.38 36.90
CA LYS A 198 3.62 81.38 36.87
C LYS A 198 3.35 82.48 35.84
N ASN A 199 2.90 82.10 34.65
CA ASN A 199 2.53 83.03 33.59
C ASN A 199 1.39 83.96 34.03
N LEU A 200 0.35 83.42 34.67
CA LEU A 200 -0.75 84.22 35.21
C LEU A 200 -0.26 85.24 36.26
N ILE A 201 0.65 84.83 37.16
CA ILE A 201 1.24 85.73 38.16
C ILE A 201 2.03 86.85 37.49
N LEU A 202 2.89 86.50 36.53
CA LEU A 202 3.69 87.46 35.76
C LEU A 202 2.79 88.44 35.01
N GLN A 203 1.73 87.97 34.34
CA GLN A 203 0.77 88.83 33.67
C GLN A 203 0.10 89.82 34.63
N LYS A 204 -0.27 89.39 35.85
CA LYS A 204 -0.82 90.28 36.88
C LYS A 204 0.19 91.34 37.33
N GLN A 205 1.44 90.95 37.54
CA GLN A 205 2.52 91.88 37.90
C GLN A 205 2.77 92.90 36.78
N LEU A 206 2.81 92.44 35.54
CA LEU A 206 3.04 93.27 34.36
C LEU A 206 1.89 94.27 34.15
N LEU A 207 0.64 93.83 34.37
CA LEU A 207 -0.53 94.71 34.37
C LEU A 207 -0.44 95.78 35.47
N LYS A 208 0.01 95.42 36.67
CA LYS A 208 0.22 96.37 37.77
C LYS A 208 1.26 97.44 37.40
N ILE A 209 2.44 97.02 36.92
CA ILE A 209 3.50 97.93 36.50
C ILE A 209 3.03 98.83 35.35
N SER A 210 2.29 98.30 34.37
CA SER A 210 1.76 99.10 33.26
C SER A 210 0.78 100.19 33.71
N LYS A 211 -0.05 99.90 34.72
CA LYS A 211 -0.96 100.89 35.33
C LYS A 211 -0.21 101.96 36.11
N GLU A 212 0.86 101.59 36.80
CA GLU A 212 1.70 102.52 37.59
C GLU A 212 2.57 103.41 36.70
N SER A 213 3.02 102.92 35.54
CA SER A 213 3.93 103.63 34.62
C SER A 213 3.23 104.35 33.47
N GLY A 214 1.96 104.06 33.19
CA GLY A 214 1.22 104.59 32.03
C GLY A 214 1.64 104.03 30.68
N ILE A 215 2.55 103.04 30.65
CA ILE A 215 3.07 102.39 29.44
C ILE A 215 2.50 100.97 29.37
N TYR A 216 1.68 100.70 28.35
CA TYR A 216 1.07 99.39 28.15
C TYR A 216 1.89 98.55 27.17
N PRO A 217 2.13 97.26 27.47
CA PRO A 217 2.83 96.37 26.56
C PRO A 217 2.02 96.15 25.28
N GLU A 218 2.70 96.08 24.13
CA GLU A 218 2.08 95.63 22.88
C GLU A 218 1.53 94.21 23.05
N LYS A 219 0.31 93.95 22.52
CA LYS A 219 -0.26 92.60 22.49
C LYS A 219 0.71 91.68 21.73
N LEU A 220 1.23 90.68 22.43
CA LEU A 220 1.97 89.57 21.81
C LEU A 220 1.02 88.86 20.83
N THR A 221 1.16 89.16 19.53
CA THR A 221 0.59 88.31 18.49
C THR A 221 1.31 86.97 18.54
N LEU A 222 0.56 85.87 18.68
CA LEU A 222 1.05 84.50 18.55
C LEU A 222 1.68 84.32 17.17
N LYS A 223 2.99 84.57 17.05
CA LYS A 223 3.77 84.07 15.92
C LYS A 223 4.10 82.62 16.23
N THR A 224 3.25 81.71 15.81
CA THR A 224 3.60 80.29 15.77
C THR A 224 4.44 80.05 14.53
N ASN A 225 5.53 79.27 14.64
CA ASN A 225 6.29 78.78 13.49
C ASN A 225 5.61 77.54 12.85
N VAL A 226 4.32 77.32 13.13
CA VAL A 226 3.57 76.18 12.64
C VAL A 226 2.93 76.58 11.31
N VAL A 227 3.53 76.14 10.21
CA VAL A 227 2.89 76.18 8.89
C VAL A 227 1.72 75.18 8.94
N PRO A 228 0.47 75.61 8.68
CA PRO A 228 -0.63 74.68 8.53
C PRO A 228 -0.34 73.78 7.33
N PHE A 229 -0.24 72.48 7.56
CA PHE A 229 -0.32 71.51 6.48
C PHE A 229 -1.78 71.45 6.06
N ASP A 230 -2.13 72.18 5.00
CA ASP A 230 -3.35 71.89 4.27
C ASP A 230 -3.22 70.47 3.71
N LEU A 231 -4.12 69.58 4.16
CA LEU A 231 -4.39 68.31 3.51
C LEU A 231 -4.85 68.64 2.09
N GLY A 232 -3.93 68.55 1.13
CA GLY A 232 -4.27 68.53 -0.27
C GLY A 232 -5.21 67.36 -0.54
N ASP A 233 -6.28 67.61 -1.29
CA ASP A 233 -7.16 66.58 -1.82
C ASP A 233 -6.36 65.43 -2.45
N LYS A 234 -6.32 64.28 -1.76
CA LYS A 234 -6.51 62.91 -2.27
C LYS A 234 -6.39 61.86 -1.18
#